data_AF-A0A015KJ15-F1
#
_entry.id   AF-A0A015KJ15-F1
#
_cell.length_a   1.000
_cell.length_b   1.000
_cell.length_c   1.000
_cell.angle_alpha   90.00
_cell.angle_beta   90.00
_cell.angle_gamma   90.00
#
_symmetry.space_group_name_H-M   'P 1'
#
loop_
_entity.id
_entity.type
_entity.pdbx_description
1 polymer ?
#
loop_
_entity_poly.entity_id
_entity_poly.type
_entity_poly.pdbx_seq_one_letter_code
_entity_poly.pdbx_strand_id
1 'polypeptide(L)'
;MWEISSGRPPFTNCEHNYSLAMDIVNGMRPKIISGTPLKYKRLMEQCWDADPAKRPSIRTIGNMIKEINRLCYRNVPNDDNNDEIYINPNFHPEEQKEFEIPDGNY
;
A
#
# COMPACT_ATOMS: atom_id res chain seq x y z
N MET A 1 -3.04 1.26 -0.79
CA MET A 1 -2.30 0.10 -0.21
C MET A 1 -2.03 -0.98 -1.25
N TRP A 2 -3.06 -1.51 -1.92
CA TRP A 2 -2.84 -2.54 -2.95
C TRP A 2 -2.00 -2.03 -4.13
N GLU A 3 -2.25 -0.82 -4.62
CA GLU A 3 -1.45 -0.18 -5.66
C GLU A 3 0.03 -0.12 -5.28
N ILE A 4 0.35 0.41 -4.09
CA ILE A 4 1.71 0.43 -3.53
C ILE A 4 2.34 -0.97 -3.50
N SER A 5 1.59 -2.00 -3.09
CA SER A 5 2.12 -3.36 -3.03
C SER A 5 2.27 -4.04 -4.39
N SER A 6 1.58 -3.57 -5.42
CA SER A 6 1.52 -4.23 -6.73
C SER A 6 2.22 -3.47 -7.84
N GLY A 7 2.55 -2.19 -7.61
CA GLY A 7 3.13 -1.29 -8.60
C GLY A 7 2.17 -0.93 -9.75
N ARG A 8 0.86 -1.16 -9.60
CA ARG A 8 -0.11 -0.91 -10.67
C ARG A 8 -1.49 -0.54 -10.14
N PRO A 9 -2.31 0.16 -10.92
CA PRO A 9 -3.69 0.43 -10.56
C PRO A 9 -4.50 -0.88 -10.37
N PRO A 10 -5.48 -0.92 -9.45
CA PRO A 10 -6.35 -2.08 -9.32
C PRO A 10 -7.29 -2.20 -10.52
N PHE A 11 -7.64 -3.43 -10.88
CA PHE A 11 -8.61 -3.75 -11.94
C PHE A 11 -8.27 -3.17 -13.33
N THR A 12 -6.98 -3.04 -13.68
CA THR A 12 -6.53 -2.58 -15.01
C THR A 12 -7.06 -3.41 -16.18
N ASN A 13 -7.44 -4.66 -15.92
CA ASN A 13 -7.92 -5.59 -16.94
C ASN A 13 -9.45 -5.60 -17.06
N CYS A 14 -10.13 -4.72 -16.34
CA CYS A 14 -11.59 -4.60 -16.34
C CYS A 14 -11.97 -3.22 -16.86
N GLU A 15 -13.11 -3.11 -17.55
CA GLU A 15 -13.71 -1.81 -17.81
C GLU A 15 -14.25 -1.22 -16.50
N HIS A 16 -14.03 0.08 -16.28
CA HIS A 16 -14.47 0.78 -15.07
C HIS A 16 -15.93 1.22 -15.22
N ASN A 17 -16.82 0.23 -15.34
CA ASN A 17 -18.24 0.40 -15.61
C ASN A 17 -19.13 -0.12 -14.47
N TYR A 18 -20.45 -0.08 -14.66
CA TYR A 18 -21.43 -0.55 -13.67
C TYR A 18 -21.24 -2.03 -13.28
N SER A 19 -20.82 -2.88 -14.22
CA SER A 19 -20.58 -4.30 -13.95
C SER A 19 -19.46 -4.45 -12.92
N LEU A 20 -18.34 -3.75 -13.11
CA LEU A 20 -17.23 -3.77 -12.16
C LEU A 20 -17.66 -3.29 -10.76
N ALA A 21 -18.46 -2.23 -10.70
CA ALA A 21 -19.00 -1.74 -9.43
C ALA A 21 -19.86 -2.81 -8.73
N MET A 22 -20.72 -3.51 -9.48
CA MET A 22 -21.54 -4.59 -8.94
C MET A 22 -20.70 -5.79 -8.48
N ASP A 23 -19.67 -6.16 -9.23
CA ASP A 23 -18.74 -7.24 -8.84
C ASP A 23 -18.03 -6.91 -7.52
N ILE A 24 -17.61 -5.66 -7.31
CA ILE A 24 -17.00 -5.18 -6.06
C ILE A 24 -18.01 -5.24 -4.90
N VAL A 25 -19.26 -4.83 -5.13
CA VAL A 25 -20.35 -4.93 -4.15
C VAL A 25 -20.59 -6.40 -3.78
N ASN A 26 -20.52 -7.31 -4.75
CA ASN A 26 -20.65 -8.76 -4.57
C ASN A 26 -19.40 -9.43 -3.97
N GLY A 27 -18.40 -8.65 -3.56
CA GLY A 27 -17.26 -9.15 -2.82
C GLY A 27 -15.99 -9.37 -3.64
N MET A 28 -15.97 -9.00 -4.92
CA MET A 28 -14.72 -9.03 -5.69
C MET A 28 -13.69 -8.08 -5.06
N ARG A 29 -12.46 -8.58 -4.90
CA ARG A 29 -11.32 -7.81 -4.37
C ARG A 29 -10.08 -8.03 -5.24
N PRO A 30 -9.15 -7.07 -5.29
CA PRO A 30 -7.89 -7.25 -5.99
C PRO A 30 -7.11 -8.47 -5.46
N LYS A 31 -6.53 -9.25 -6.36
CA LYS A 31 -5.71 -10.40 -5.99
C LYS A 31 -4.45 -9.92 -5.26
N ILE A 32 -4.17 -10.46 -4.08
CA ILE A 32 -2.91 -10.17 -3.37
C ILE A 32 -1.72 -10.69 -4.17
N ILE A 33 -0.70 -9.84 -4.34
CA ILE A 33 0.51 -10.17 -5.09
C ILE A 33 1.45 -11.02 -4.23
N SER A 34 2.14 -11.97 -4.85
CA SER A 34 3.18 -12.76 -4.18
C SER A 34 4.31 -11.85 -3.71
N GLY A 35 4.80 -12.07 -2.48
CA GLY A 35 5.85 -11.25 -1.87
C GLY A 35 5.33 -10.11 -1.00
N THR A 36 4.02 -9.80 -1.02
CA THR A 36 3.41 -8.88 -0.04
C THR A 36 3.63 -9.41 1.39
N PRO A 37 4.22 -8.61 2.31
CA PRO A 37 4.41 -9.03 3.70
C PRO A 37 3.09 -9.42 4.37
N LEU A 38 3.11 -10.52 5.15
CA LEU A 38 1.89 -11.11 5.72
C LEU A 38 1.07 -10.12 6.58
N LYS A 39 1.74 -9.28 7.37
CA LYS A 39 1.08 -8.24 8.18
C LYS A 39 0.41 -7.18 7.29
N TYR A 40 1.06 -6.77 6.21
CA TYR A 40 0.50 -5.81 5.24
C TYR A 40 -0.69 -6.41 4.47
N LYS A 41 -0.59 -7.69 4.07
CA LYS A 41 -1.70 -8.44 3.48
C LYS A 41 -2.93 -8.42 4.38
N ARG A 42 -2.79 -8.80 5.65
CA ARG A 42 -3.90 -8.83 6.62
C ARG A 42 -4.51 -7.45 6.85
N LEU A 43 -3.69 -6.39 6.85
CA LEU A 43 -4.17 -5.02 6.96
C LEU A 43 -5.00 -4.60 5.73
N MET A 44 -4.54 -4.93 4.52
CA MET A 44 -5.33 -4.71 3.29
C MET A 44 -6.65 -5.49 3.33
N GLU A 45 -6.57 -6.80 3.61
CA GLU A 45 -7.56 -7.68 4.26
C GLU A 45 -8.72 -6.94 4.93
N GLN A 46 -8.38 -6.30 6.05
CA GLN A 46 -9.34 -5.66 6.96
C GLN A 46 -9.89 -4.34 6.41
N CYS A 47 -9.13 -3.61 5.60
CA CYS A 47 -9.57 -2.30 5.10
C CYS A 47 -10.74 -2.38 4.11
N TRP A 48 -10.88 -3.50 3.42
CA TRP A 48 -11.97 -3.75 2.47
C TRP A 48 -12.92 -4.87 2.93
N ASP A 49 -13.00 -5.09 4.25
CA ASP A 49 -13.98 -6.00 4.85
C ASP A 49 -15.40 -5.59 4.42
N ALA A 50 -16.23 -6.60 4.16
CA ALA A 50 -17.62 -6.41 3.77
C ALA A 50 -18.43 -5.77 4.90
N ASP A 51 -18.10 -6.09 6.15
CA ASP A 51 -18.65 -5.45 7.35
C ASP A 51 -17.90 -4.16 7.65
N PRO A 52 -18.54 -2.97 7.51
CA PRO A 52 -17.88 -1.70 7.81
C PRO A 52 -17.38 -1.59 9.24
N ALA A 53 -18.01 -2.28 10.20
CA ALA A 53 -17.61 -2.24 11.61
C ALA A 53 -16.28 -2.96 11.87
N LYS A 54 -15.87 -3.87 10.97
CA LYS A 54 -14.57 -4.57 11.04
C LYS A 54 -13.43 -3.78 10.41
N ARG A 55 -13.73 -2.71 9.68
CA ARG A 55 -12.70 -1.88 9.05
C ARG A 55 -11.92 -1.10 10.11
N PRO A 56 -10.58 -1.10 10.04
CA PRO A 56 -9.76 -0.40 11.02
C PRO A 56 -9.90 1.11 10.87
N SER A 57 -9.85 1.83 11.99
CA SER A 57 -9.76 3.28 11.97
C SER A 57 -8.45 3.75 11.33
N ILE A 58 -8.41 4.97 10.80
CA ILE A 58 -7.18 5.55 10.23
C ILE A 58 -6.02 5.57 11.24
N ARG A 59 -6.32 5.81 12.53
CA ARG A 59 -5.35 5.73 13.62
C ARG A 59 -4.76 4.32 13.76
N THR A 60 -5.63 3.31 13.70
CA THR A 60 -5.23 1.89 13.77
C THR A 60 -4.38 1.50 12.56
N ILE A 61 -4.76 1.93 11.35
CA ILE A 61 -3.98 1.72 10.11
C ILE A 61 -2.59 2.33 10.24
N GLY A 62 -2.49 3.60 10.65
CA GLY A 62 -1.22 4.30 10.81
C GLY A 62 -0.28 3.62 11.82
N ASN A 63 -0.82 3.12 12.94
CA ASN A 63 -0.03 2.37 13.92
C ASN A 63 0.49 1.04 13.35
N MET A 64 -0.34 0.30 12.61
CA MET A 64 0.07 -0.95 11.97
C MET A 64 1.14 -0.73 10.90
N ILE A 65 1.00 0.32 10.07
CA ILE A 65 2.02 0.66 9.06
C ILE A 65 3.36 1.02 9.74
N LYS A 66 3.34 1.82 10.81
CA LYS A 66 4.56 2.13 11.59
C LYS A 66 5.22 0.87 12.13
N GLU A 67 4.43 -0.09 12.62
CA GLU A 67 4.95 -1.37 13.10
C GLU A 67 5.56 -2.20 11.97
N ILE A 68 4.89 -2.31 10.83
CA ILE A 68 5.39 -3.01 9.64
C ILE A 68 6.72 -2.41 9.19
N ASN A 69 6.79 -1.09 9.05
CA ASN A 69 8.01 -0.39 8.67
C ASN A 69 9.15 -0.70 9.66
N ARG A 70 8.90 -0.57 10.97
CA ARG A 70 9.90 -0.91 12.01
C ARG A 70 10.45 -2.33 11.85
N LEU A 71 9.61 -3.30 11.49
CA LEU A 71 10.03 -4.69 11.29
C LEU A 71 10.82 -4.90 10.00
N CYS A 72 10.49 -4.14 8.94
CA CYS A 72 11.24 -4.17 7.68
C CYS A 72 12.65 -3.57 7.86
N TYR A 73 12.79 -2.48 8.61
CA TYR A 73 14.08 -1.81 8.83
C TYR A 73 14.92 -2.44 9.95
N ARG A 74 14.34 -3.18 10.90
CA ARG A 74 15.10 -3.85 11.99
C ARG A 74 16.03 -4.97 11.53
N ASN A 75 15.82 -5.53 10.33
CA ASN A 75 16.67 -6.58 9.76
C ASN A 75 17.82 -6.02 8.91
N VAL A 76 17.94 -4.69 8.82
CA VAL A 76 19.14 -4.03 8.27
C VAL A 76 20.13 -3.90 9.43
N PRO A 77 21.36 -4.43 9.35
CA PRO A 77 22.37 -4.16 10.35
C PRO A 77 22.52 -2.64 10.47
N ASN A 78 22.34 -2.11 11.68
CA ASN A 78 22.57 -0.70 11.95
C ASN A 78 24.05 -0.40 11.65
N ASP A 79 24.33 0.25 10.52
CA ASP A 79 25.56 1.04 10.40
C ASP A 79 25.19 2.43 10.91
N ASP A 80 25.74 2.77 12.07
CA ASP A 80 25.28 3.84 12.95
C ASP A 80 25.63 5.26 12.43
N ASN A 81 25.81 5.42 11.12
CA ASN A 81 26.12 6.72 10.50
C ASN A 81 25.58 6.79 9.06
N ASN A 82 24.30 7.13 8.90
CA ASN A 82 23.81 8.09 7.89
C ASN A 82 22.28 8.13 7.90
N ASP A 83 21.72 9.35 7.97
CA ASP A 83 20.31 9.66 7.76
C ASP A 83 19.89 9.50 6.27
N GLU A 84 20.45 8.53 5.55
CA GLU A 84 20.01 8.21 4.19
C GLU A 84 18.94 7.14 4.22
N ILE A 85 17.72 7.54 3.83
CA ILE A 85 16.57 6.67 3.60
C ILE A 85 16.98 5.60 2.59
N TYR A 86 17.27 4.38 3.06
CA TYR A 86 17.55 3.25 2.17
C TYR A 86 16.27 2.84 1.46
N ILE A 87 16.11 3.33 0.22
CA ILE A 87 15.05 2.89 -0.71
C ILE A 87 15.36 1.44 -1.08
N ASN A 88 14.38 0.57 -0.86
CA ASN A 88 14.43 -0.84 -1.26
C ASN A 88 14.84 -0.95 -2.74
N PRO A 89 15.88 -1.71 -3.10
CA PRO A 89 16.36 -1.84 -4.48
C PRO A 89 15.34 -2.48 -5.44
N ASN A 90 14.22 -3.00 -4.93
CA ASN A 90 13.10 -3.48 -5.75
C ASN A 90 12.13 -2.37 -6.20
N PHE A 91 12.32 -1.12 -5.78
CA PHE A 91 11.57 0.02 -6.32
C PHE A 91 12.42 0.75 -7.36
N HIS A 92 11.93 0.78 -8.60
CA HIS A 92 12.62 1.41 -9.71
C HIS A 92 12.67 2.94 -9.49
N PRO A 93 13.84 3.61 -9.60
CA PRO A 93 14.00 5.04 -9.30
C PRO A 93 13.14 6.00 -10.14
N GLU A 94 12.69 5.55 -11.31
CA GLU A 94 12.02 6.38 -12.32
C GLU A 94 10.60 6.82 -11.91
N GLU A 95 9.96 6.18 -10.93
CA GLU A 95 8.58 6.50 -10.51
C GLU A 95 8.49 7.64 -9.48
N GLN A 96 9.62 8.16 -8.97
CA GLN A 96 9.63 9.23 -7.96
C GLN A 96 9.60 10.65 -8.55
N LYS A 97 9.69 10.78 -9.88
CA LYS A 97 9.78 12.09 -10.54
C LYS A 97 8.42 12.77 -10.74
N GLU A 98 7.31 12.07 -10.58
CA GLU A 98 5.97 12.58 -10.91
C GLU A 98 5.24 13.25 -9.73
N PHE A 99 5.85 13.29 -8.55
CA PHE A 99 5.22 13.81 -7.31
C PHE A 99 5.76 15.17 -6.83
N GLU A 100 6.53 15.90 -7.63
CA GLU A 100 6.79 17.32 -7.35
C GLU A 100 5.49 18.12 -7.54
N ILE A 101 4.80 18.45 -6.43
CA ILE A 101 3.77 19.48 -6.45
C ILE A 101 4.49 20.80 -6.77
N PRO A 102 4.10 21.55 -7.82
CA PRO A 102 4.74 22.81 -8.13
C PRO A 102 4.54 23.78 -6.97
N ASP A 103 5.61 24.39 -6.49
CA ASP A 103 5.55 25.50 -5.54
C ASP A 103 4.72 26.64 -6.17
N GLY A 104 3.49 26.77 -5.69
CA GLY A 104 2.54 27.79 -6.11
C GLY A 104 2.08 28.60 -4.91
N ASN A 105 2.69 29.77 -4.74
CA ASN A 105 2.17 30.86 -3.90
C ASN A 105 0.69 31.11 -4.19
N TYR A 106 -0.18 30.98 -3.17
CA TYR A 106 -1.28 31.91 -2.82
C TYR A 106 -1.75 31.65 -1.39
#